data_AF-A0A2G8SB80-F1
#
_entry.id   AF-A0A2G8SB80-F1
#
_cell.length_a   1.000
_cell.length_b   1.000
_cell.length_c   1.000
_cell.angle_alpha   90.00
_cell.angle_beta   90.00
_cell.angle_gamma   90.00
#
_symmetry.space_group_name_H-M   'P 1'
#
loop_
_entity.id
_entity.type
_entity.pdbx_description
1 polymer ?
#
loop_
_entity_poly.entity_id
_entity_poly.type
_entity_poly.pdbx_seq_one_letter_code
_entity_poly.pdbx_strand_id
1 'polypeptide(L)'
;MFGDRIPRIVPHSPGSTEPPRDIGEWQPARVILAEITKEIYGLVVCPVLECGLAAHPVRPSCEMLIPETGSTFVLDEDEKRVGWAADSRTVFYLKFDDMLEFWEFGSTVAHLRSDEEIRKADLLYKLSLVRLFVPSHGPGGLMDAICTNVDHAPADGDQSPSSSSSESSSITISGD
;
A
#
# COMPACT_ATOMS: atom_id res chain seq x y z
N MET A 1 -19.85 14.76 0.41
CA MET A 1 -20.66 14.21 -0.70
C MET A 1 -20.44 15.14 -1.87
N PHE A 2 -19.81 14.68 -2.95
CA PHE A 2 -19.72 15.46 -4.18
C PHE A 2 -21.14 15.81 -4.62
N GLY A 3 -21.41 17.09 -4.91
CA GLY A 3 -22.74 17.62 -5.19
C GLY A 3 -23.45 16.94 -6.37
N ASP A 4 -24.70 17.32 -6.63
CA ASP A 4 -25.53 16.76 -7.72
C ASP A 4 -24.99 16.97 -9.15
N ARG A 5 -23.77 17.50 -9.30
CA ARG A 5 -23.13 17.75 -10.59
C ARG A 5 -22.16 16.64 -10.93
N ILE A 6 -22.07 16.37 -12.22
CA ILE A 6 -21.48 15.15 -12.76
C ILE A 6 -20.13 15.52 -13.38
N PRO A 7 -18.99 15.20 -12.74
CA PRO A 7 -17.68 15.39 -13.36
C PRO A 7 -17.57 14.57 -14.64
N ARG A 8 -16.62 14.91 -15.52
CA ARG A 8 -16.40 14.16 -16.76
C ARG A 8 -15.10 13.37 -16.68
N ILE A 9 -15.10 12.16 -17.24
CA ILE A 9 -13.95 11.27 -17.32
C ILE A 9 -13.55 11.04 -18.78
N VAL A 10 -12.26 10.83 -18.99
CA VAL A 10 -11.78 10.05 -20.13
C VAL A 10 -10.94 8.89 -19.62
N PRO A 11 -11.37 7.62 -19.85
CA PRO A 11 -10.52 6.47 -19.58
C PRO A 11 -9.34 6.48 -20.55
N HIS A 12 -8.14 6.18 -20.07
CA HIS A 12 -6.95 6.23 -20.90
C HIS A 12 -7.08 5.25 -22.08
N SER A 13 -7.11 5.79 -23.29
CA SER A 13 -7.03 5.03 -24.53
C SER A 13 -5.59 4.56 -24.72
N PRO A 14 -5.33 3.28 -25.06
CA PRO A 14 -3.97 2.80 -25.26
C PRO A 14 -3.30 3.62 -26.38
N GLY A 15 -2.32 4.45 -26.02
CA GLY A 15 -1.53 5.27 -26.95
C GLY A 15 -1.51 6.78 -26.70
N SER A 16 -2.38 7.35 -25.83
CA SER A 16 -2.39 8.81 -25.58
C SER A 16 -1.87 9.19 -24.19
N THR A 17 -0.64 9.72 -24.10
CA THR A 17 -0.08 10.24 -22.84
C THR A 17 -0.64 11.60 -22.45
N GLU A 18 -1.37 12.28 -23.35
CA GLU A 18 -1.92 13.60 -23.10
C GLU A 18 -3.43 13.57 -22.85
N PRO A 19 -3.93 14.45 -21.96
CA PRO A 19 -5.34 14.61 -21.73
C PRO A 19 -6.04 15.24 -22.94
N PRO A 20 -7.29 14.81 -23.23
CA PRO A 20 -8.19 15.46 -24.18
C PRO A 20 -8.37 16.96 -23.93
N ARG A 21 -8.23 17.77 -24.99
CA ARG A 21 -8.48 19.22 -24.92
C ARG A 21 -9.92 19.57 -25.31
N ASP A 22 -10.57 18.74 -26.12
CA ASP A 22 -11.90 19.01 -26.69
C ASP A 22 -13.04 18.40 -25.88
N ILE A 23 -14.10 19.16 -25.66
CA ILE A 23 -15.27 18.80 -24.82
C ILE A 23 -15.97 17.52 -25.33
N GLY A 24 -15.94 17.25 -26.64
CA GLY A 24 -16.59 16.09 -27.25
C GLY A 24 -15.96 14.74 -26.88
N GLU A 25 -14.74 14.73 -26.34
CA GLU A 25 -14.03 13.51 -25.93
C GLU A 25 -14.32 13.14 -24.47
N TRP A 26 -14.88 14.07 -23.68
CA TRP A 26 -15.16 13.89 -22.25
C TRP A 26 -16.53 13.28 -22.01
N GLN A 27 -16.57 12.11 -21.34
CA GLN A 27 -17.82 11.44 -21.00
C GLN A 27 -18.29 11.83 -19.58
N PRO A 28 -19.58 12.10 -19.34
CA PRO A 28 -20.07 12.31 -17.98
C PRO A 28 -19.82 11.08 -17.10
N ALA A 29 -19.45 11.32 -15.84
CA ALA A 29 -19.11 10.29 -14.87
C ALA A 29 -19.54 10.62 -13.45
N ARG A 30 -19.84 9.58 -12.67
CA ARG A 30 -19.97 9.65 -11.22
C ARG A 30 -18.65 9.19 -10.60
N VAL A 31 -18.15 10.01 -9.69
CA VAL A 31 -16.97 9.70 -8.88
C VAL A 31 -17.46 9.38 -7.47
N ILE A 32 -17.13 8.18 -6.99
CA ILE A 32 -17.46 7.71 -5.64
C ILE A 32 -16.15 7.51 -4.91
N LEU A 33 -16.00 8.22 -3.79
CA LEU A 33 -14.96 7.97 -2.81
C LEU A 33 -15.61 7.25 -1.62
N ALA A 34 -15.13 6.05 -1.31
CA ALA A 34 -15.69 5.20 -0.27
C ALA A 34 -14.61 4.76 0.72
N GLU A 35 -14.92 4.79 2.01
CA GLU A 35 -14.11 4.11 3.02
C GLU A 35 -14.36 2.60 2.92
N ILE A 36 -13.33 1.82 2.58
CA ILE A 36 -13.38 0.37 2.44
C ILE A 36 -13.10 -0.30 3.79
N THR A 37 -12.09 0.22 4.50
CA THR A 37 -11.79 -0.10 5.90
C THR A 37 -11.41 1.19 6.62
N LYS A 38 -11.25 1.14 7.95
CA LYS A 38 -10.83 2.29 8.77
C LYS A 38 -9.57 3.03 8.28
N GLU A 39 -8.80 2.40 7.39
CA GLU A 39 -7.50 2.89 6.92
C GLU A 39 -7.33 2.79 5.40
N ILE A 40 -8.36 2.34 4.66
CA ILE A 40 -8.30 2.12 3.22
C ILE A 40 -9.50 2.79 2.58
N TYR A 41 -9.22 3.73 1.67
CA TYR A 41 -10.24 4.36 0.84
C TYR A 41 -10.17 3.83 -0.57
N GLY A 42 -11.33 3.71 -1.21
CA GLY A 42 -11.49 3.31 -2.60
C GLY A 42 -12.06 4.47 -3.41
N LEU A 43 -11.54 4.62 -4.63
CA LEU A 43 -12.08 5.52 -5.64
C LEU A 43 -12.68 4.66 -6.77
N VAL A 44 -13.96 4.88 -7.04
CA VAL A 44 -14.67 4.27 -8.16
C VAL A 44 -15.16 5.36 -9.07
N VAL A 45 -14.78 5.30 -10.35
CA VAL A 45 -15.28 6.21 -11.38
C VAL A 45 -16.11 5.42 -12.38
N CYS A 46 -17.38 5.79 -12.49
CA CYS A 46 -18.33 5.16 -13.40
C CYS A 46 -18.77 6.17 -14.46
N PRO A 47 -18.70 5.82 -15.75
CA PRO A 47 -19.36 6.61 -16.76
C PRO A 47 -20.88 6.57 -16.53
N VAL A 48 -21.55 7.69 -16.76
CA VAL A 48 -23.00 7.81 -16.62
C VAL A 48 -23.66 8.23 -17.91
N LEU A 49 -24.96 7.99 -17.99
CA LEU A 49 -25.81 8.51 -19.07
C LEU A 49 -26.15 9.98 -18.82
N GLU A 50 -26.80 10.64 -19.77
CA GLU A 50 -27.23 12.04 -19.64
C GLU A 50 -28.12 12.31 -18.42
N CYS A 51 -28.84 11.28 -17.95
CA CYS A 51 -29.64 11.35 -16.73
C CYS A 51 -28.82 11.23 -15.42
N GLY A 52 -27.50 11.09 -15.50
CA GLY A 52 -26.60 11.02 -14.35
C GLY A 52 -26.51 9.66 -13.66
N LEU A 53 -27.15 8.63 -14.24
CA LEU A 53 -27.13 7.26 -13.74
C LEU A 53 -26.17 6.38 -14.55
N ALA A 54 -25.49 5.45 -13.88
CA ALA A 54 -24.66 4.45 -14.55
C ALA A 54 -25.54 3.41 -15.26
N ALA A 55 -25.09 2.94 -16.44
CA ALA A 55 -25.76 1.87 -17.15
C ALA A 55 -25.64 0.53 -16.39
N HIS A 56 -26.65 -0.34 -16.51
CA HIS A 56 -26.60 -1.71 -15.96
C HIS A 56 -26.16 -2.73 -17.03
N PRO A 57 -25.25 -3.66 -16.72
CA PRO A 57 -24.54 -3.81 -15.44
C PRO A 57 -23.54 -2.67 -15.23
N VAL A 58 -23.36 -2.25 -13.97
CA VAL A 58 -22.39 -1.19 -13.64
C VAL A 58 -21.00 -1.65 -14.06
N ARG A 59 -20.36 -0.87 -14.93
CA ARG A 59 -19.00 -1.11 -15.41
C ARG A 59 -18.17 0.13 -15.14
N PRO A 60 -17.41 0.13 -14.04
CA PRO A 60 -16.52 1.23 -13.72
C PRO A 60 -15.47 1.41 -14.83
N SER A 61 -15.18 2.66 -15.16
CA SER A 61 -14.02 3.01 -15.99
C SER A 61 -12.73 2.94 -15.18
N CYS A 62 -12.83 3.14 -13.87
CA CYS A 62 -11.71 3.02 -12.95
C CYS A 62 -12.21 2.53 -11.59
N GLU A 63 -11.54 1.52 -11.04
CA GLU A 63 -11.67 1.09 -9.65
C GLU A 63 -10.28 1.03 -9.06
N MET A 64 -10.07 1.70 -7.95
CA MET A 64 -8.82 1.60 -7.23
C MET A 64 -9.05 1.69 -5.73
N LEU A 65 -8.19 1.01 -5.00
CA LEU A 65 -7.83 1.44 -3.66
C LEU A 65 -6.90 2.64 -3.83
N ILE A 66 -7.06 3.68 -3.03
CA ILE A 66 -6.06 4.73 -2.90
C ILE A 66 -4.94 4.13 -2.04
N PRO A 67 -3.80 3.72 -2.62
CA PRO A 67 -2.83 2.88 -1.91
C PRO A 67 -1.54 3.63 -1.53
N GLU A 68 -0.98 3.17 -0.41
CA GLU A 68 0.20 3.64 0.36
C GLU A 68 1.47 4.08 -0.38
N THR A 69 1.59 3.80 -1.68
CA THR A 69 2.78 4.10 -2.48
C THR A 69 2.53 3.87 -3.97
N GLY A 70 3.06 4.77 -4.81
CA GLY A 70 3.23 4.52 -6.26
C GLY A 70 2.21 5.19 -7.19
N SER A 71 1.17 5.80 -6.63
CA SER A 71 0.14 6.50 -7.43
C SER A 71 0.24 8.02 -7.27
N THR A 72 0.18 8.78 -8.37
CA THR A 72 0.33 10.24 -8.40
C THR A 72 -0.90 10.89 -9.02
N PHE A 73 -1.63 11.66 -8.21
CA PHE A 73 -2.58 12.65 -8.69
C PHE A 73 -1.83 13.92 -9.10
N VAL A 74 -2.11 14.40 -10.30
CA VAL A 74 -1.65 15.68 -10.84
C VAL A 74 -2.87 16.58 -10.96
N LEU A 75 -2.85 17.68 -10.21
CA LEU A 75 -3.90 18.69 -10.22
C LEU A 75 -3.52 19.81 -11.21
N ASP A 76 -4.46 20.19 -12.06
CA ASP A 76 -4.35 21.29 -13.01
C ASP A 76 -5.52 22.24 -12.74
N GLU A 77 -5.22 23.33 -12.03
CA GLU A 77 -6.22 24.28 -11.54
C GLU A 77 -6.82 25.11 -12.68
N ASP A 78 -5.99 25.49 -13.67
CA ASP A 78 -6.41 26.31 -14.81
C ASP A 78 -7.48 25.58 -15.64
N GLU A 79 -7.32 24.26 -15.78
CA GLU A 79 -8.27 23.42 -16.50
C GLU A 79 -9.31 22.72 -15.60
N LYS A 80 -9.27 22.93 -14.29
CA LYS A 80 -10.07 22.21 -13.27
C LYS A 80 -10.00 20.70 -13.47
N ARG A 81 -8.80 20.19 -13.69
CA ARG A 81 -8.55 18.83 -14.15
C ARG A 81 -7.66 18.08 -13.16
N VAL A 82 -7.96 16.79 -13.00
CA VAL A 82 -7.15 15.86 -12.20
C VAL A 82 -6.73 14.71 -13.08
N GLY A 83 -5.42 14.54 -13.25
CA GLY A 83 -4.83 13.33 -13.85
C GLY A 83 -4.42 12.36 -12.76
N TRP A 84 -4.59 11.06 -13.00
CA TRP A 84 -4.05 10.04 -12.12
C TRP A 84 -3.12 9.09 -12.88
N ALA A 85 -1.92 8.91 -12.35
CA ALA A 85 -0.92 7.98 -12.86
C ALA A 85 -0.55 6.93 -11.82
N ALA A 86 -0.63 5.66 -12.20
CA ALA A 86 0.01 4.54 -11.51
C ALA A 86 1.22 4.09 -12.31
N ASP A 87 2.36 3.86 -11.64
CA ASP A 87 3.55 3.27 -12.26
C ASP A 87 3.99 3.99 -13.55
N SER A 88 3.95 5.33 -13.54
CA SER A 88 4.30 6.19 -14.70
C SER A 88 3.38 6.09 -15.92
N ARG A 89 2.19 5.48 -15.78
CA ARG A 89 1.14 5.49 -16.80
C ARG A 89 -0.08 6.19 -16.26
N THR A 90 -0.50 7.26 -16.93
CA THR A 90 -1.79 7.90 -16.63
C THR A 90 -2.91 6.94 -16.97
N VAL A 91 -3.86 6.70 -16.07
CA VAL A 91 -4.94 5.74 -16.30
C VAL A 91 -6.27 6.43 -16.54
N PHE A 92 -6.47 7.65 -16.02
CA PHE A 92 -7.60 8.49 -16.39
C PHE A 92 -7.34 9.97 -16.08
N TYR A 93 -8.18 10.81 -16.66
CA TYR A 93 -8.34 12.21 -16.28
C TYR A 93 -9.79 12.48 -15.87
N LEU A 94 -9.97 13.32 -14.86
CA LEU A 94 -11.24 13.91 -14.44
C LEU A 94 -11.23 15.40 -14.74
N LYS A 95 -12.33 15.91 -15.28
CA LYS A 95 -12.57 17.35 -15.45
C LYS A 95 -13.82 17.75 -14.69
N PHE A 96 -13.70 18.80 -13.89
CA PHE A 96 -14.77 19.33 -13.08
C PHE A 96 -15.37 20.57 -13.74
N ASP A 97 -16.70 20.64 -13.79
CA ASP A 97 -17.39 21.81 -14.33
C ASP A 97 -17.30 22.99 -13.34
N ASP A 98 -17.28 22.69 -12.04
CA ASP A 98 -17.24 23.66 -10.94
C ASP A 98 -15.87 23.70 -10.24
N MET A 99 -15.42 24.90 -9.87
CA MET A 99 -14.13 25.11 -9.21
C MET A 99 -14.15 24.67 -7.74
N LEU A 100 -15.28 24.82 -7.05
CA LEU A 100 -15.43 24.40 -5.67
C LEU A 100 -15.33 22.88 -5.56
N GLU A 101 -16.01 22.15 -6.45
CA GLU A 101 -15.95 20.67 -6.48
C GLU A 101 -14.54 20.16 -6.76
N PHE A 102 -13.80 20.84 -7.65
CA PHE A 102 -12.40 20.56 -7.90
C PHE A 102 -11.55 20.72 -6.62
N TRP A 103 -11.71 21.84 -5.90
CA TRP A 103 -10.98 22.09 -4.65
C TRP A 103 -11.37 21.12 -3.53
N GLU A 104 -12.66 20.77 -3.41
CA GLU A 104 -13.12 19.78 -2.44
C GLU A 104 -12.51 18.41 -2.72
N PHE A 105 -12.50 17.99 -3.98
CA PHE A 105 -11.84 16.76 -4.41
C PHE A 105 -10.34 16.80 -4.10
N GLY A 106 -9.66 17.85 -4.53
CA GLY A 106 -8.22 18.04 -4.33
C GLY A 106 -7.83 18.05 -2.85
N SER A 107 -8.58 18.77 -2.02
CA SER A 107 -8.38 18.83 -0.57
C SER A 107 -8.58 17.47 0.09
N THR A 108 -9.65 16.76 -0.29
CA THR A 108 -9.93 15.41 0.24
C THR A 108 -8.80 14.44 -0.10
N VAL A 109 -8.35 14.42 -1.37
CA VAL A 109 -7.25 13.57 -1.81
C VAL A 109 -5.93 13.95 -1.13
N ALA A 110 -5.64 15.24 -0.97
CA ALA A 110 -4.45 15.71 -0.27
C ALA A 110 -4.44 15.30 1.20
N HIS A 111 -5.58 15.40 1.89
CA HIS A 111 -5.73 14.97 3.28
C HIS A 111 -5.45 13.47 3.42
N LEU A 112 -6.08 12.65 2.57
CA LEU A 112 -5.87 11.20 2.57
C LEU A 112 -4.41 10.82 2.34
N ARG A 113 -3.71 11.53 1.46
CA ARG A 113 -2.27 11.34 1.22
C ARG A 113 -1.41 11.71 2.41
N SER A 114 -1.73 12.82 3.07
CA SER A 114 -1.00 13.24 4.27
C SER A 114 -1.11 12.18 5.37
N ASP A 115 -2.31 11.66 5.60
CA ASP A 115 -2.53 10.61 6.61
C ASP A 115 -1.76 9.33 6.29
N GLU A 116 -1.71 8.97 5.00
CA GLU A 116 -0.96 7.84 4.47
C GLU A 116 0.56 8.00 4.69
N GLU A 117 1.12 9.17 4.37
CA GLU A 117 2.54 9.47 4.60
C GLU A 117 2.91 9.42 6.09
N ILE A 118 2.06 9.96 6.96
CA ILE A 118 2.23 9.91 8.41
C ILE A 118 2.22 8.46 8.89
N ARG A 119 1.26 7.65 8.42
CA ARG A 119 1.18 6.22 8.78
C ARG A 119 2.41 5.45 8.31
N LYS A 120 2.85 5.69 7.08
CA LYS A 120 4.07 5.07 6.53
C LYS A 120 5.30 5.44 7.36
N ALA A 121 5.43 6.69 7.77
CA ALA A 121 6.51 7.14 8.64
C ALA A 121 6.46 6.44 10.01
N ASP A 122 5.28 6.32 10.63
CA ASP A 122 5.09 5.61 11.91
C ASP A 122 5.42 4.11 11.77
N LEU A 123 4.98 3.45 10.70
CA LEU A 123 5.32 2.06 10.43
C LEU A 123 6.81 1.84 10.19
N LEU A 124 7.46 2.72 9.43
CA LEU A 124 8.92 2.69 9.23
C LEU A 124 9.67 2.89 10.55
N TYR A 125 9.21 3.82 11.39
CA TYR A 125 9.75 4.04 12.72
C TYR A 125 9.59 2.79 13.60
N LYS A 126 8.39 2.22 13.70
CA LYS A 126 8.13 0.97 14.44
C LYS A 126 9.00 -0.19 13.93
N LEU A 127 9.14 -0.33 12.62
CA LEU A 127 10.02 -1.32 12.00
C LEU A 127 11.49 -1.07 12.38
N SER A 128 11.93 0.19 12.43
CA SER A 128 13.29 0.54 12.88
C SER A 128 13.55 0.14 14.33
N LEU A 129 12.54 0.22 15.20
CA LEU A 129 12.65 -0.25 16.59
C LEU A 129 12.78 -1.77 16.65
N VAL A 130 12.00 -2.52 15.85
CA VAL A 130 12.12 -3.99 15.78
C VAL A 130 13.51 -4.43 15.32
N ARG A 131 14.15 -3.69 14.40
CA ARG A 131 15.52 -3.98 13.96
C ARG A 131 16.54 -3.98 15.11
N LEU A 132 16.31 -3.20 16.16
CA LEU A 132 17.19 -3.15 17.33
C LEU A 132 17.14 -4.44 18.17
N PHE A 133 16.07 -5.23 18.03
CA PHE A 133 15.87 -6.48 18.75
C PHE A 133 16.24 -7.71 17.90
N VAL A 134 16.74 -7.51 16.68
CA VAL A 134 17.30 -8.60 15.87
C VAL A 134 18.61 -9.03 16.53
N PRO A 135 18.72 -10.29 17.01
CA PRO A 135 19.95 -10.79 17.60
C PRO A 135 21.09 -10.61 16.58
N SER A 136 22.14 -9.92 16.99
CA SER A 136 23.35 -9.74 16.20
C SER A 136 24.56 -10.04 17.05
N HIS A 137 25.64 -10.50 16.43
CA HIS A 137 26.90 -10.69 17.12
C HIS A 137 27.38 -9.36 17.70
N GLY A 138 27.69 -9.34 19.00
CA GLY A 138 28.18 -8.15 19.67
C GLY A 138 29.53 -7.69 19.11
N PRO A 139 29.88 -6.40 19.20
CA PRO A 139 31.10 -5.83 18.62
C PRO A 139 32.42 -6.32 19.27
N GLY A 140 32.39 -7.32 20.15
CA GLY A 140 33.54 -7.78 20.91
C GLY A 140 33.55 -9.29 21.16
N GLY A 141 33.57 -10.12 20.13
CA GLY A 141 33.76 -11.56 20.30
C GLY A 141 34.04 -12.32 18.99
N LEU A 142 35.32 -12.37 18.63
CA LEU A 142 35.99 -13.17 17.59
C LEU A 142 35.24 -13.49 16.28
N MET A 143 35.61 -12.73 15.26
CA MET A 143 35.55 -13.14 13.85
C MET A 143 36.50 -14.35 13.65
N ASP A 144 35.95 -15.54 13.44
CA ASP A 144 36.57 -16.55 12.53
C ASP A 144 35.68 -17.75 12.18
N ALA A 145 34.38 -17.72 12.47
CA ALA A 145 33.44 -18.69 11.91
C ALA A 145 32.31 -17.94 11.22
N ILE A 146 32.30 -17.98 9.89
CA ILE A 146 31.09 -17.72 9.12
C ILE A 146 30.13 -18.84 9.51
N CYS A 147 29.21 -18.56 10.42
CA CYS A 147 28.15 -19.50 10.77
C CYS A 147 27.26 -19.66 9.54
N THR A 148 27.27 -20.84 8.93
CA THR A 148 26.44 -21.14 7.76
C THR A 148 25.24 -21.97 8.20
N ASN A 149 24.12 -21.86 7.49
CA ASN A 149 22.87 -22.59 7.81
C ASN A 149 23.04 -24.13 7.91
N VAL A 150 24.17 -24.68 7.49
CA VAL A 150 24.53 -26.10 7.62
C VAL A 150 24.80 -26.48 9.08
N ASP A 151 25.32 -25.57 9.91
CA ASP A 151 25.67 -25.82 11.32
C ASP A 151 24.43 -25.93 12.25
N HIS A 152 23.24 -25.64 11.72
CA HIS A 152 21.98 -25.64 12.43
C HIS A 152 21.00 -26.73 11.97
N ALA A 153 21.39 -27.59 11.02
CA ALA A 153 20.60 -28.76 10.69
C ALA A 153 20.68 -29.76 11.85
N PRO A 154 19.56 -30.29 12.37
CA PRO A 154 19.61 -31.39 13.33
C PRO A 154 20.32 -32.55 12.64
N ALA A 155 21.40 -33.04 13.24
CA ALA A 155 22.17 -34.14 12.69
C ALA A 155 21.30 -35.42 12.69
N ASP A 156 20.63 -35.66 11.57
CA ASP A 156 20.04 -36.97 11.27
C ASP A 156 21.18 -37.95 10.99
N GLY A 157 21.41 -38.88 11.91
CA GLY A 157 22.13 -40.12 11.64
C GLY A 157 23.44 -40.32 12.40
N ASP A 158 23.33 -40.93 13.58
CA ASP A 158 24.05 -42.14 14.00
C ASP A 158 25.59 -42.23 13.79
N GLN A 159 26.36 -42.23 14.90
CA GLN A 159 27.14 -43.38 15.41
C GLN A 159 28.16 -42.99 16.51
N SER A 160 28.22 -43.84 17.53
CA SER A 160 28.96 -43.80 18.80
C SER A 160 30.51 -43.74 18.69
N PRO A 161 31.23 -43.62 19.83
CA PRO A 161 31.72 -44.86 20.43
C PRO A 161 31.65 -44.94 21.97
N SER A 162 31.61 -46.20 22.39
CA SER A 162 31.62 -46.79 23.72
C SER A 162 32.92 -46.59 24.52
N SER A 163 32.83 -47.01 25.80
CA SER A 163 33.87 -47.27 26.83
C SER A 163 34.34 -46.07 27.66
N SER A 164 34.41 -46.12 28.99
CA SER A 164 34.21 -47.19 29.98
C SER A 164 34.31 -46.59 31.40
N SER A 165 33.57 -47.17 32.36
CA SER A 165 33.90 -47.38 33.81
C SER A 165 34.35 -46.18 34.65
N SER A 166 33.99 -45.97 35.91
CA SER A 166 33.19 -46.62 36.95
C SER A 166 33.13 -45.60 38.09
N GLU A 167 32.07 -45.61 38.89
CA GLU A 167 32.12 -45.77 40.36
C GLU A 167 30.81 -45.29 40.99
N SER A 168 30.12 -46.28 41.52
CA SER A 168 29.02 -46.18 42.47
C SER A 168 29.45 -45.43 43.72
N SER A 169 28.54 -44.62 44.29
CA SER A 169 28.11 -44.76 45.69
C SER A 169 27.00 -43.76 46.03
N SER A 170 25.84 -44.33 46.37
CA SER A 170 24.79 -43.70 47.17
C SER A 170 25.26 -43.57 48.63
N ILE A 171 24.98 -42.46 49.32
CA ILE A 171 24.49 -42.50 50.71
C ILE A 171 23.92 -41.15 51.21
N THR A 172 22.65 -41.25 51.59
CA THR A 172 21.87 -40.78 52.76
C THR A 172 22.21 -39.48 53.54
N ILE A 173 21.09 -38.80 53.84
CA ILE A 173 20.82 -37.68 54.77
C ILE A 173 21.07 -38.05 56.24
N SER A 174 21.53 -37.08 57.05
CA SER A 174 21.08 -36.86 58.45
C SER A 174 21.18 -35.38 58.80
N GLY A 175 20.10 -34.86 59.41
CA GLY A 175 20.04 -33.54 60.06
C GLY A 175 20.55 -33.60 61.51
N ASP A 176 20.51 -32.41 62.14
CA ASP A 176 20.97 -32.08 63.50
C ASP A 176 20.61 -33.08 64.62
#